data_AF-A0A7W1R9N4-F1
#
_entry.id   AF-A0A7W1R9N4-F1
#
_cell.length_a   1.000
_cell.length_b   1.000
_cell.length_c   1.000
_cell.angle_alpha   90.00
_cell.angle_beta   90.00
_cell.angle_gamma   90.00
#
_symmetry.space_group_name_H-M   'P 1'
#
loop_
_entity.id
_entity.type
_entity.pdbx_description
1 polymer ?
#
loop_
_entity_poly.entity_id
_entity_poly.type
_entity_poly.pdbx_seq_one_letter_code
_entity_poly.pdbx_strand_id
1 'polypeptide(L)'
;LTVTTIALPQNEPEDTTVVQRDEQITPEEEREARELAALLTRRWRETEDIAPLINEFFVSDFADRLRHEPELFLFTELKEEQLTPEDRDDLLRHYIAMSNFLHLMVRVYEVHWPLAKSAKEGEEPDLEKMLPANVLDVIKSDPTLSAIYAEETGEKAEAPNQSEETSAEERSVNTIERLRGLTNALERAVALLRDYVKTLPSSLTASELMMMKEQESDKDSESAENDDPLRPHLHILSEDFYGYSSGTRLICINILPFHLDLVRAGQNLKVVSIYIQGD
;
A
#
# COMPACT_ATOMS: atom_id res chain seq x y z
N LEU A 1 8.32 10.27 -2.57
CA LEU A 1 7.10 9.50 -2.96
C LEU A 1 6.02 10.44 -3.45
N THR A 2 6.24 11.09 -4.59
CA THR A 2 5.12 11.69 -5.32
C THR A 2 4.67 10.65 -6.32
N VAL A 3 3.83 9.72 -5.86
CA VAL A 3 3.26 8.68 -6.73
C VAL A 3 2.40 9.41 -7.76
N THR A 4 2.72 9.30 -9.04
CA THR A 4 1.83 9.79 -10.10
C THR A 4 0.58 8.90 -10.07
N THR A 5 -0.48 9.44 -9.47
CA THR A 5 -1.75 8.78 -9.18
C THR A 5 -2.49 8.40 -10.46
N ILE A 6 -2.88 7.13 -10.59
CA ILE A 6 -4.11 6.79 -11.31
C ILE A 6 -5.22 7.07 -10.31
N ALA A 7 -5.85 8.25 -10.42
CA ALA A 7 -7.00 8.58 -9.59
C ALA A 7 -8.09 7.51 -9.81
N LEU A 8 -8.49 6.82 -8.75
CA LEU A 8 -9.76 6.11 -8.74
C LEU A 8 -10.86 7.13 -9.07
N PRO A 9 -11.85 6.78 -9.90
CA PRO A 9 -12.88 7.71 -10.31
C PRO A 9 -13.66 8.22 -9.08
N GLN A 10 -13.38 9.45 -8.67
CA GLN A 10 -14.24 10.21 -7.78
C GLN A 10 -15.46 10.68 -8.58
N ASN A 11 -16.40 9.78 -8.83
CA ASN A 11 -17.71 10.15 -9.36
C ASN A 11 -18.55 10.72 -8.20
N GLU A 12 -18.67 12.05 -8.14
CA GLU A 12 -19.68 12.71 -7.31
C GLU A 12 -21.09 12.31 -7.83
N PRO A 13 -21.95 11.64 -7.03
CA PRO A 13 -23.27 11.26 -7.51
C PRO A 13 -24.22 12.46 -7.44
N GLU A 14 -24.90 12.72 -8.56
CA GLU A 14 -26.04 13.63 -8.62
C GLU A 14 -27.21 13.15 -7.73
N ASP A 15 -27.81 14.15 -7.09
CA ASP A 15 -28.82 14.11 -6.04
C ASP A 15 -30.00 13.16 -6.32
N THR A 16 -29.99 11.99 -5.65
CA THR A 16 -31.18 11.15 -5.52
C THR A 16 -31.46 10.94 -4.04
N THR A 17 -32.55 11.53 -3.56
CA THR A 17 -33.03 11.50 -2.18
C THR A 17 -33.45 10.09 -1.76
N VAL A 18 -32.48 9.30 -1.29
CA VAL A 18 -32.69 8.02 -0.62
C VAL A 18 -32.79 8.26 0.88
N VAL A 19 -33.76 7.60 1.51
CA VAL A 19 -34.01 7.64 2.95
C VAL A 19 -32.76 7.18 3.71
N GLN A 20 -31.99 8.14 4.24
CA GLN A 20 -30.83 7.93 5.11
C GLN A 20 -31.27 7.20 6.39
N ARG A 21 -31.11 5.88 6.42
CA ARG A 21 -31.13 5.10 7.67
C ARG A 21 -29.75 5.20 8.27
N ASP A 22 -29.57 5.92 9.38
CA ASP A 22 -28.33 6.01 10.19
C ASP A 22 -27.20 5.08 9.72
N GLU A 23 -26.49 5.53 8.67
CA GLU A 23 -25.43 4.78 8.00
C GLU A 23 -24.11 4.96 8.77
N GLN A 24 -24.19 4.86 10.09
CA GLN A 24 -23.04 4.98 10.96
C GLN A 24 -22.46 3.59 11.24
N ILE A 25 -21.15 3.55 11.46
CA ILE A 25 -20.51 2.38 12.03
C ILE A 25 -21.07 2.15 13.43
N THR A 26 -21.42 0.91 13.75
CA THR A 26 -21.87 0.58 15.11
C THR A 26 -20.68 0.51 16.07
N PRO A 27 -20.87 0.74 17.38
CA PRO A 27 -19.77 0.60 18.36
C PRO A 27 -19.12 -0.79 18.38
N GLU A 28 -19.90 -1.84 18.10
CA GLU A 28 -19.41 -3.21 17.98
C GLU A 28 -18.49 -3.37 16.75
N GLU A 29 -18.94 -2.90 15.58
CA GLU A 29 -18.16 -2.90 14.33
C GLU A 29 -16.87 -2.10 14.49
N GLU A 30 -16.93 -0.92 15.12
CA GLU A 30 -15.75 -0.08 15.36
C GLU A 30 -14.73 -0.81 16.25
N ARG A 31 -15.19 -1.40 17.36
CA ARG A 31 -14.34 -2.17 18.28
C ARG A 31 -13.68 -3.35 17.58
N GLU A 32 -14.45 -4.16 16.85
CA GLU A 32 -13.94 -5.32 16.13
C GLU A 32 -12.93 -4.93 15.04
N ALA A 33 -13.20 -3.86 14.29
CA ALA A 33 -12.30 -3.37 13.25
C ALA A 33 -10.95 -2.91 13.83
N ARG A 34 -10.98 -2.13 14.93
CA ARG A 34 -9.77 -1.69 15.64
C ARG A 34 -8.99 -2.88 16.20
N GLU A 35 -9.67 -3.86 16.81
CA GLU A 35 -9.03 -5.07 17.34
C GLU A 35 -8.36 -5.90 16.24
N LEU A 36 -9.03 -6.08 15.09
CA LEU A 36 -8.49 -6.79 13.93
C LEU A 36 -7.28 -6.05 13.35
N ALA A 37 -7.39 -4.74 13.10
CA ALA A 37 -6.31 -3.93 12.55
C ALA A 37 -5.08 -3.91 13.46
N ALA A 38 -5.26 -3.78 14.77
CA ALA A 38 -4.18 -3.84 15.74
C ALA A 38 -3.50 -5.22 15.76
N LEU A 39 -4.29 -6.29 15.71
CA LEU A 39 -3.77 -7.66 15.68
C LEU A 39 -2.99 -7.94 14.39
N LEU A 40 -3.54 -7.58 13.23
CA LEU A 40 -2.89 -7.69 11.93
C LEU A 40 -1.57 -6.92 11.89
N THR A 41 -1.60 -5.63 12.28
CA THR A 41 -0.41 -4.76 12.29
C THR A 41 0.69 -5.33 13.19
N ARG A 42 0.33 -5.80 14.40
CA ARG A 42 1.28 -6.44 15.31
C ARG A 42 1.89 -7.70 14.68
N ARG A 43 1.06 -8.60 14.15
CA ARG A 43 1.50 -9.85 13.52
C ARG A 43 2.39 -9.59 12.30
N TRP A 44 2.07 -8.58 11.50
CA TRP A 44 2.86 -8.21 10.33
C TRP A 44 4.23 -7.66 10.74
N ARG A 45 4.28 -6.80 11.75
CA ARG A 45 5.55 -6.31 12.30
C ARG A 45 6.40 -7.44 12.90
N GLU A 46 5.78 -8.42 13.57
CA GLU A 46 6.47 -9.57 14.18
C GLU A 46 7.04 -10.53 13.12
N THR A 47 6.31 -10.75 12.04
CA THR A 47 6.68 -11.73 11.00
C THR A 47 7.48 -11.13 9.86
N GLU A 48 7.36 -9.82 9.64
CA GLU A 48 7.85 -9.12 8.45
C GLU A 48 7.36 -9.77 7.15
N ASP A 49 6.21 -10.46 7.21
CA ASP A 49 5.64 -11.25 6.13
C ASP A 49 4.11 -11.26 6.14
N ILE A 50 3.49 -10.74 5.09
CA ILE A 50 2.04 -10.74 4.90
C ILE A 50 1.50 -12.12 4.50
N ALA A 51 2.31 -13.00 3.90
CA ALA A 51 1.85 -14.28 3.37
C ALA A 51 1.08 -15.16 4.38
N PRO A 52 1.59 -15.40 5.63
CA PRO A 52 0.83 -16.14 6.62
C PRO A 52 -0.44 -15.41 7.08
N LEU A 53 -0.47 -14.08 6.98
CA LEU A 53 -1.56 -13.23 7.43
C LEU A 53 -2.72 -13.21 6.43
N ILE A 54 -2.45 -13.42 5.14
CA ILE A 54 -3.49 -13.59 4.12
C ILE A 54 -4.44 -14.72 4.51
N ASN A 55 -3.90 -15.89 4.82
CA ASN A 55 -4.72 -17.04 5.22
C ASN A 55 -5.47 -16.84 6.55
N GLU A 56 -4.97 -15.97 7.43
CA GLU A 56 -5.51 -15.73 8.76
C GLU A 56 -6.60 -14.65 8.77
N PHE A 57 -6.35 -13.53 8.11
CA PHE A 57 -7.13 -12.30 8.22
C PHE A 57 -7.99 -11.98 7.00
N PHE A 58 -7.64 -12.47 5.82
CA PHE A 58 -8.31 -12.09 4.59
C PHE A 58 -9.51 -13.00 4.30
N VAL A 59 -10.36 -12.54 3.40
CA VAL A 59 -11.43 -13.35 2.82
C VAL A 59 -10.85 -14.57 2.07
N SER A 60 -11.57 -15.70 2.08
CA SER A 60 -11.02 -16.99 1.64
C SER A 60 -10.69 -17.07 0.14
N ASP A 61 -11.34 -16.24 -0.66
CA ASP A 61 -11.18 -16.12 -2.11
C ASP A 61 -10.36 -14.88 -2.51
N PHE A 62 -9.62 -14.28 -1.57
CA PHE A 62 -8.78 -13.10 -1.79
C PHE A 62 -7.88 -13.23 -3.03
N ALA A 63 -7.14 -14.34 -3.13
CA ALA A 63 -6.24 -14.57 -4.25
C ALA A 63 -6.96 -14.66 -5.61
N ASP A 64 -8.20 -15.15 -5.63
CA ASP A 64 -9.00 -15.25 -6.84
C ASP A 64 -9.54 -13.87 -7.27
N ARG A 65 -9.74 -12.97 -6.31
CA ARG A 65 -10.26 -11.60 -6.53
C ARG A 65 -9.20 -10.63 -7.04
N LEU A 66 -7.92 -10.88 -6.78
CA LEU A 66 -6.80 -10.04 -7.23
C LEU A 66 -6.78 -9.71 -8.74
N ARG A 67 -7.30 -10.60 -9.59
CA ARG A 67 -7.35 -10.35 -11.05
C ARG A 67 -8.36 -9.27 -11.45
N HIS A 68 -9.36 -9.03 -10.61
CA HIS A 68 -10.41 -8.04 -10.87
C HIS A 68 -9.98 -6.64 -10.44
N GLU A 69 -8.82 -6.52 -9.79
CA GLU A 69 -8.41 -5.33 -9.05
C GLU A 69 -6.91 -5.06 -9.29
N PRO A 70 -6.49 -4.94 -10.56
CA PRO A 70 -5.08 -4.73 -10.90
C PRO A 70 -4.50 -3.44 -10.33
N GLU A 71 -5.34 -2.46 -9.96
CA GLU A 71 -4.94 -1.21 -9.29
C GLU A 71 -4.25 -1.44 -7.94
N LEU A 72 -4.45 -2.59 -7.29
CA LEU A 72 -3.75 -2.93 -6.05
C LEU A 72 -2.25 -3.19 -6.27
N PHE A 73 -1.82 -3.39 -7.51
CA PHE A 73 -0.43 -3.64 -7.86
C PHE A 73 0.25 -2.35 -8.29
N LEU A 74 0.95 -1.72 -7.35
CA LEU A 74 1.79 -0.55 -7.65
C LEU A 74 2.76 -0.84 -8.80
N PHE A 75 2.98 0.17 -9.64
CA PHE A 75 3.88 0.12 -10.79
C PHE A 75 3.44 -0.83 -11.92
N THR A 76 2.18 -1.28 -11.88
CA THR A 76 1.60 -2.09 -12.94
C THR A 76 0.48 -1.34 -13.67
N GLU A 77 0.34 -1.64 -14.95
CA GLU A 77 -0.75 -1.18 -15.82
C GLU A 77 -1.50 -2.39 -16.39
N LEU A 78 -1.54 -3.47 -15.61
CA LEU A 78 -2.27 -4.68 -15.99
C LEU A 78 -3.76 -4.35 -16.09
N LYS A 79 -4.42 -4.88 -17.11
CA LYS A 79 -5.87 -4.79 -17.26
C LYS A 79 -6.51 -6.12 -16.94
N GLU A 80 -7.68 -6.10 -16.31
CA GLU A 80 -8.43 -7.32 -15.99
C GLU A 80 -8.59 -8.23 -17.22
N GLU A 81 -8.85 -7.66 -18.41
CA GLU A 81 -9.07 -8.46 -19.62
C GLU A 81 -7.83 -9.25 -20.09
N GLN A 82 -6.64 -8.88 -19.61
CA GLN A 82 -5.38 -9.55 -19.90
C GLN A 82 -5.06 -10.67 -18.91
N LEU A 83 -5.80 -10.74 -17.80
CA LEU A 83 -5.55 -11.65 -16.69
C LEU A 83 -6.45 -12.89 -16.81
N THR A 84 -5.85 -14.05 -16.62
CA THR A 84 -6.53 -15.34 -16.69
C THR A 84 -6.59 -15.99 -15.30
N PRO A 85 -7.53 -16.92 -15.06
CA PRO A 85 -7.54 -17.71 -13.81
C PRO A 85 -6.20 -18.38 -13.50
N GLU A 86 -5.43 -18.74 -14.51
CA GLU A 86 -4.12 -19.37 -14.40
C GLU A 86 -3.05 -18.43 -13.81
N ASP A 87 -3.24 -17.11 -13.89
CA ASP A 87 -2.30 -16.10 -13.36
C ASP A 87 -2.45 -15.87 -11.86
N ARG A 88 -3.46 -16.46 -11.22
CA ARG A 88 -3.80 -16.33 -9.79
C ARG A 88 -2.58 -16.39 -8.86
N ASP A 89 -1.72 -17.39 -9.06
CA ASP A 89 -0.58 -17.61 -8.17
C ASP A 89 0.53 -16.56 -8.40
N ASP A 90 0.70 -16.08 -9.63
CA ASP A 90 1.64 -15.00 -9.95
C ASP A 90 1.18 -13.66 -9.36
N LEU A 91 -0.12 -13.37 -9.45
CA LEU A 91 -0.74 -12.18 -8.84
C LEU A 91 -0.61 -12.19 -7.32
N LEU A 92 -0.92 -13.32 -6.68
CA LEU A 92 -0.78 -13.47 -5.22
C LEU A 92 0.68 -13.33 -4.77
N ARG A 93 1.61 -13.95 -5.51
CA ARG A 93 3.04 -13.87 -5.21
C ARG A 93 3.55 -12.43 -5.36
N HIS A 94 3.11 -11.72 -6.40
CA HIS A 94 3.44 -10.31 -6.59
C HIS A 94 2.90 -9.45 -5.45
N TYR A 95 1.61 -9.62 -5.09
CA TYR A 95 0.99 -8.92 -3.96
C TYR A 95 1.82 -9.08 -2.67
N ILE A 96 2.16 -10.32 -2.32
CA ILE A 96 2.97 -10.63 -1.14
C ILE A 96 4.33 -9.92 -1.20
N ALA A 97 5.04 -10.02 -2.32
CA ALA A 97 6.35 -9.42 -2.49
C ALA A 97 6.30 -7.89 -2.37
N MET A 98 5.31 -7.26 -3.02
CA MET A 98 5.09 -5.81 -3.00
C MET A 98 4.73 -5.31 -1.60
N SER A 99 3.72 -5.91 -0.96
CA SER A 99 3.30 -5.50 0.39
C SER A 99 4.44 -5.65 1.40
N ASN A 100 5.20 -6.74 1.33
CA ASN A 100 6.37 -6.94 2.19
C ASN A 100 7.47 -5.91 1.91
N PHE A 101 7.74 -5.60 0.64
CA PHE A 101 8.71 -4.58 0.25
C PHE A 101 8.34 -3.22 0.82
N LEU A 102 7.10 -2.77 0.60
CA LEU A 102 6.60 -1.49 1.11
C LEU A 102 6.62 -1.42 2.64
N HIS A 103 6.16 -2.48 3.31
CA HIS A 103 6.20 -2.56 4.77
C HIS A 103 7.63 -2.38 5.32
N LEU A 104 8.61 -3.09 4.74
CA LEU A 104 10.00 -3.00 5.16
C LEU A 104 10.62 -1.64 4.80
N MET A 105 10.31 -1.10 3.62
CA MET A 105 10.75 0.24 3.23
C MET A 105 10.26 1.28 4.23
N VAL A 106 8.99 1.25 4.61
CA VAL A 106 8.46 2.14 5.65
C VAL A 106 9.26 2.01 6.93
N ARG A 107 9.55 0.79 7.42
CA ARG A 107 10.38 0.63 8.62
C ARG A 107 11.77 1.22 8.49
N VAL A 108 12.39 1.17 7.31
CA VAL A 108 13.65 1.86 7.05
C VAL A 108 13.44 3.38 7.12
N TYR A 109 12.40 3.92 6.47
CA TYR A 109 12.03 5.33 6.57
C TYR A 109 11.79 5.77 8.02
N GLU A 110 11.05 5.01 8.83
CA GLU A 110 10.78 5.33 10.24
C GLU A 110 12.06 5.59 11.04
N VAL A 111 13.10 4.79 10.80
CA VAL A 111 14.38 4.89 11.52
C VAL A 111 15.20 6.08 11.03
N HIS A 112 15.15 6.38 9.73
CA HIS A 112 15.95 7.45 9.12
C HIS A 112 15.21 8.79 9.02
N TRP A 113 13.89 8.83 9.24
CA TRP A 113 13.06 10.03 9.18
C TRP A 113 13.57 11.18 10.06
N PRO A 114 14.01 10.94 11.31
CA PRO A 114 14.60 12.01 12.13
C PRO A 114 15.86 12.63 11.52
N LEU A 115 16.62 11.85 10.73
CA LEU A 115 17.80 12.36 10.01
C LEU A 115 17.37 13.24 8.84
N ALA A 116 16.30 12.87 8.13
CA ALA A 116 15.74 13.66 7.05
C ALA A 116 15.14 15.00 7.54
N LYS A 117 14.50 15.03 8.71
CA LYS A 117 13.98 16.27 9.32
C LYS A 117 15.07 17.29 9.70
N SER A 118 16.32 16.85 9.80
CA SER A 118 17.48 17.74 10.01
C SER A 118 18.04 18.31 8.70
N ALA A 119 17.72 17.70 7.55
CA ALA A 119 17.88 18.30 6.25
C ALA A 119 16.84 19.43 6.08
N LYS A 120 17.03 20.32 5.11
CA LYS A 120 16.16 21.49 4.96
C LYS A 120 14.71 21.03 4.77
N GLU A 121 13.77 21.77 5.35
CA GLU A 121 12.34 21.56 5.21
C GLU A 121 11.98 21.38 3.72
N GLY A 122 11.54 20.17 3.35
CA GLY A 122 11.21 19.78 1.96
C GLY A 122 12.24 18.94 1.21
N GLU A 123 13.40 18.60 1.79
CA GLU A 123 14.34 17.64 1.17
C GLU A 123 13.92 16.20 1.51
N GLU A 124 13.57 15.40 0.48
CA GLU A 124 13.28 13.98 0.67
C GLU A 124 14.53 13.23 1.17
N PRO A 125 14.35 12.15 1.95
CA PRO A 125 15.45 11.34 2.43
C PRO A 125 16.24 10.72 1.27
N ASP A 126 17.57 10.89 1.28
CA ASP A 126 18.45 10.29 0.28
C ASP A 126 18.47 8.75 0.42
N LEU A 127 17.83 8.07 -0.54
CA LEU A 127 17.75 6.60 -0.59
C LEU A 127 19.12 5.93 -0.53
N GLU A 128 20.17 6.53 -1.11
CA GLU A 128 21.53 5.97 -1.09
C GLU A 128 22.14 5.95 0.31
N LYS A 129 21.68 6.85 1.20
CA LYS A 129 22.10 6.89 2.59
C LYS A 129 21.31 5.95 3.49
N MET A 130 20.07 5.65 3.10
CA MET A 130 19.15 4.85 3.90
C MET A 130 19.24 3.35 3.60
N LEU A 131 19.46 3.00 2.34
CA LEU A 131 19.46 1.62 1.89
C LEU A 131 20.89 1.06 1.80
N PRO A 132 21.09 -0.21 2.17
CA PRO A 132 22.38 -0.85 1.97
C PRO A 132 22.65 -1.04 0.46
N ALA A 133 23.91 -0.98 0.06
CA ALA A 133 24.33 -1.03 -1.34
C ALA A 133 23.78 -2.24 -2.12
N ASN A 134 23.69 -3.40 -1.48
CA ASN A 134 23.15 -4.62 -2.10
C ASN A 134 21.64 -4.53 -2.40
N VAL A 135 20.85 -3.77 -1.62
CA VAL A 135 19.44 -3.50 -1.95
C VAL A 135 19.36 -2.54 -3.14
N LEU A 136 20.18 -1.49 -3.14
CA LEU A 136 20.28 -0.55 -4.26
C LEU A 136 20.70 -1.26 -5.55
N ASP A 137 21.65 -2.21 -5.48
CA ASP A 137 22.07 -3.01 -6.62
C ASP A 137 20.89 -3.80 -7.22
N VAL A 138 20.02 -4.38 -6.37
CA VAL A 138 18.81 -5.10 -6.84
C VAL A 138 17.83 -4.13 -7.51
N ILE A 139 17.57 -2.97 -6.89
CA ILE A 139 16.68 -1.93 -7.43
C ILE A 139 17.20 -1.43 -8.78
N LYS A 140 18.48 -1.06 -8.87
CA LYS A 140 19.12 -0.54 -10.09
C LYS A 140 19.30 -1.61 -11.18
N SER A 141 19.24 -2.90 -10.84
CA SER A 141 19.35 -4.00 -11.81
C SER A 141 18.03 -4.39 -12.45
N ASP A 142 16.88 -4.03 -11.86
CA ASP A 142 15.56 -4.29 -12.42
C ASP A 142 15.07 -3.06 -13.20
N PRO A 143 14.64 -3.20 -14.46
CA PRO A 143 14.25 -2.04 -15.27
C PRO A 143 13.13 -1.19 -14.66
N THR A 144 12.11 -1.83 -14.07
CA THR A 144 10.97 -1.12 -13.48
C THR A 144 11.39 -0.40 -12.21
N LEU A 145 12.06 -1.10 -11.28
CA LEU A 145 12.53 -0.50 -10.03
C LEU A 145 13.59 0.59 -10.26
N SER A 146 14.47 0.39 -11.24
CA SER A 146 15.49 1.38 -11.59
C SER A 146 14.86 2.66 -12.15
N ALA A 147 13.78 2.56 -12.92
CA ALA A 147 13.11 3.72 -13.46
C ALA A 147 12.42 4.54 -12.34
N ILE A 148 11.77 3.86 -11.39
CA ILE A 148 11.19 4.48 -10.19
C ILE A 148 12.28 5.16 -9.35
N TYR A 149 13.41 4.49 -9.16
CA TYR A 149 14.55 5.04 -8.43
C TYR A 149 15.11 6.31 -9.08
N ALA A 150 15.27 6.31 -10.41
CA ALA A 150 15.76 7.46 -11.17
C ALA A 150 14.80 8.67 -11.08
N GLU A 151 13.49 8.40 -11.09
CA GLU A 151 12.46 9.43 -10.90
C GLU A 151 12.54 10.08 -9.51
N GLU A 152 12.61 9.27 -8.45
CA GLU A 152 12.66 9.77 -7.06
C GLU A 152 13.97 10.53 -6.76
N THR A 153 15.09 10.12 -7.36
CA THR A 153 16.39 10.81 -7.15
C THR A 153 16.59 12.03 -8.05
N GLY A 154 15.67 12.28 -8.99
CA GLY A 154 15.84 13.33 -9.99
C GLY A 154 17.00 13.08 -10.96
N GLU A 155 17.61 11.89 -10.93
CA GLU A 155 18.53 11.40 -11.95
C GLU A 155 17.74 11.16 -13.23
N LYS A 156 17.42 12.23 -13.98
CA LYS A 156 16.94 12.08 -15.35
C LYS A 156 17.96 11.22 -16.06
N ALA A 157 17.57 10.00 -16.44
CA ALA A 157 18.42 9.10 -17.20
C ALA A 157 18.93 9.89 -18.42
N GLU A 158 20.21 10.31 -18.38
CA GLU A 158 20.88 11.00 -19.48
C GLU A 158 21.16 10.00 -20.61
N ALA A 159 20.19 9.17 -20.97
CA ALA A 159 20.26 8.30 -22.14
C ALA A 159 20.18 9.19 -23.38
N PRO A 160 21.28 9.38 -24.13
CA PRO A 160 21.27 10.28 -25.26
C PRO A 160 20.50 9.60 -26.39
N ASN A 161 19.31 10.13 -26.71
CA ASN A 161 18.43 9.76 -27.84
C ASN A 161 17.37 8.65 -27.63
N GLN A 162 16.92 8.36 -26.41
CA GLN A 162 15.67 7.59 -26.26
C GLN A 162 14.46 8.55 -26.30
N SER A 163 13.54 8.30 -27.22
CA SER A 163 12.23 8.98 -27.27
C SER A 163 11.48 8.81 -25.94
N GLU A 164 10.76 9.84 -25.50
CA GLU A 164 9.96 9.79 -24.26
C GLU A 164 8.99 8.58 -24.23
N GLU A 165 8.46 8.18 -25.39
CA GLU A 165 7.57 7.00 -25.54
C GLU A 165 8.23 5.67 -25.14
N THR A 166 9.49 5.44 -25.53
CA THR A 166 10.24 4.23 -25.13
C THR A 166 10.48 4.16 -23.63
N SER A 167 10.59 5.31 -22.96
CA SER A 167 10.79 5.34 -21.51
C SER A 167 9.53 5.01 -20.73
N ALA A 168 8.34 5.33 -21.24
CA ALA A 168 7.07 4.99 -20.62
C ALA A 168 6.75 3.49 -20.77
N GLU A 169 6.98 2.92 -21.97
CA GLU A 169 6.79 1.49 -22.19
C GLU A 169 7.79 0.62 -21.42
N GLU A 170 9.01 1.07 -21.14
CA GLU A 170 9.94 0.32 -20.29
C GLU A 170 9.58 0.40 -18.80
N ARG A 171 8.90 1.46 -18.38
CA ARG A 171 8.45 1.68 -17.00
C ARG A 171 7.28 0.79 -16.61
N SER A 172 6.30 0.61 -17.50
CA SER A 172 5.05 -0.02 -17.10
C SER A 172 5.09 -1.55 -17.14
N VAL A 173 4.65 -2.17 -16.04
CA VAL A 173 4.40 -3.61 -15.97
C VAL A 173 3.01 -3.89 -16.52
N ASN A 174 2.95 -4.20 -17.81
CA ASN A 174 1.71 -4.42 -18.57
C ASN A 174 1.54 -5.85 -19.09
N THR A 175 2.41 -6.77 -18.66
CA THR A 175 2.36 -8.21 -18.99
C THR A 175 2.71 -9.06 -17.77
N ILE A 176 2.19 -10.29 -17.70
CA ILE A 176 2.49 -11.24 -16.63
C ILE A 176 3.98 -11.61 -16.60
N GLU A 177 4.65 -11.69 -17.75
CA GLU A 177 6.10 -11.95 -17.79
C GLU A 177 6.91 -10.85 -17.11
N ARG A 178 6.54 -9.58 -17.35
CA ARG A 178 7.16 -8.45 -16.65
C ARG A 178 6.81 -8.43 -15.18
N LEU A 179 5.57 -8.78 -14.82
CA LEU A 179 5.15 -8.91 -13.42
C LEU A 179 6.03 -9.94 -12.69
N ARG A 180 6.26 -11.11 -13.29
CA ARG A 180 7.17 -12.14 -12.75
C ARG A 180 8.59 -11.61 -12.58
N GLY A 181 9.09 -10.85 -13.55
CA GLY A 181 10.40 -10.19 -13.48
C GLY A 181 10.51 -9.26 -12.25
N LEU A 182 9.58 -8.32 -12.14
CA LEU A 182 9.48 -7.39 -11.02
C LEU A 182 9.31 -8.13 -9.68
N THR A 183 8.44 -9.13 -9.61
CA THR A 183 8.23 -9.96 -8.41
C THR A 183 9.54 -10.61 -7.94
N ASN A 184 10.34 -11.18 -8.85
CA ASN A 184 11.63 -11.76 -8.50
C ASN A 184 12.62 -10.70 -7.97
N ALA A 185 12.58 -9.47 -8.49
CA ALA A 185 13.40 -8.38 -7.97
C ALA A 185 12.96 -7.96 -6.57
N LEU A 186 11.65 -7.77 -6.36
CA LEU A 186 11.06 -7.44 -5.07
C LEU A 186 11.36 -8.50 -4.00
N GLU A 187 11.21 -9.79 -4.31
CA GLU A 187 11.52 -10.86 -3.35
C GLU A 187 12.99 -10.86 -2.92
N ARG A 188 13.92 -10.60 -3.85
CA ARG A 188 15.34 -10.45 -3.53
C ARG A 188 15.58 -9.23 -2.64
N ALA A 189 14.97 -8.08 -2.98
CA ALA A 189 15.08 -6.87 -2.17
C ALA A 189 14.50 -7.07 -0.76
N VAL A 190 13.32 -7.70 -0.65
CA VAL A 190 12.68 -8.06 0.63
C VAL A 190 13.58 -8.92 1.49
N ALA A 191 14.22 -9.95 0.93
CA ALA A 191 15.14 -10.80 1.68
C ALA A 191 16.30 -9.99 2.29
N LEU A 192 16.91 -9.09 1.50
CA LEU A 192 17.98 -8.21 1.95
C LEU A 192 17.50 -7.17 2.98
N LEU A 193 16.32 -6.60 2.76
CA LEU A 193 15.70 -5.63 3.67
C LEU A 193 15.34 -6.24 5.01
N ARG A 194 14.83 -7.48 5.06
CA ARG A 194 14.58 -8.20 6.33
C ARG A 194 15.85 -8.33 7.16
N ASP A 195 16.96 -8.68 6.51
CA ASP A 195 18.25 -8.78 7.21
C ASP A 195 18.77 -7.42 7.66
N TYR A 196 18.60 -6.38 6.85
CA TYR A 196 18.98 -5.02 7.22
C TYR A 196 18.14 -4.46 8.38
N VAL A 197 16.82 -4.63 8.35
CA VAL A 197 15.89 -4.13 9.37
C VAL A 197 16.17 -4.75 10.75
N LYS A 198 16.67 -5.99 10.81
CA LYS A 198 17.15 -6.60 12.07
C LYS A 198 18.36 -5.88 12.69
N THR A 199 19.13 -5.13 11.89
CA THR A 199 20.29 -4.36 12.36
C THR A 199 19.92 -2.95 12.81
N LEU A 200 18.75 -2.48 12.41
CA LEU A 200 18.25 -1.17 12.81
C LEU A 200 17.81 -1.19 14.29
N PRO A 201 17.86 -0.05 14.99
CA PRO A 201 17.24 0.05 16.30
C PRO A 201 15.77 -0.35 16.20
N SER A 202 15.26 -1.04 17.23
CA SER A 202 13.84 -1.38 17.34
C SER A 202 13.02 -0.11 17.07
N SER A 203 12.26 -0.11 15.97
CA SER A 203 11.57 1.10 15.53
C SER A 203 10.53 1.54 16.55
N LEU A 204 10.18 2.82 16.45
CA LEU A 204 9.10 3.45 17.19
C LEU A 204 7.84 2.56 17.14
N THR A 205 7.14 2.47 18.26
CA THR A 205 5.81 1.86 18.33
C THR A 205 4.89 2.54 17.31
N ALA A 206 3.88 1.82 16.80
CA ALA A 206 2.89 2.40 15.89
C ALA A 206 2.26 3.69 16.47
N SER A 207 2.11 3.76 17.79
CA SER A 207 1.65 4.96 18.52
C SER A 207 2.64 6.12 18.41
N GLU A 208 3.95 5.88 18.55
CA GLU A 208 4.97 6.93 18.45
C GLU A 208 5.09 7.49 17.03
N LEU A 209 4.84 6.67 16.00
CA LEU A 209 4.79 7.11 14.61
C LEU A 209 3.57 7.97 14.29
N MET A 210 2.43 7.64 14.88
CA MET A 210 1.21 8.43 14.71
C MET A 210 1.30 9.78 15.41
N MET A 211 1.90 9.83 16.61
CA MET A 211 2.19 11.10 17.27
C MET A 211 3.12 12.00 16.43
N MET A 212 4.00 11.44 15.60
CA MET A 212 4.83 12.23 14.69
C MET A 212 4.03 12.83 13.52
N LYS A 213 3.01 12.12 13.01
CA LYS A 213 2.15 12.59 11.91
C LYS A 213 1.11 13.61 12.38
N GLU A 214 0.52 13.40 13.56
CA GLU A 214 -0.40 14.36 14.22
C GLU A 214 0.33 15.69 14.55
N GLN A 215 1.58 15.63 15.02
CA GLN A 215 2.38 16.85 15.25
C GLN A 215 2.70 17.64 13.98
N GLU A 216 2.57 17.03 12.80
CA GLU A 216 2.76 17.68 11.51
C GLU A 216 1.44 18.25 10.94
N SER A 217 0.28 17.67 11.26
CA SER A 217 -1.05 18.19 10.89
C SER A 217 -1.55 19.33 11.79
N ASP A 218 -1.07 19.41 13.03
CA ASP A 218 -1.44 20.43 14.02
C ASP A 218 -1.05 21.88 13.65
N LYS A 219 -0.30 22.09 12.57
CA LYS A 219 0.06 23.45 12.13
C LYS A 219 -0.99 24.14 11.26
N ASP A 220 -1.97 23.42 10.70
CA ASP A 220 -2.89 23.99 9.70
C ASP A 220 -4.39 23.70 9.89
N SER A 221 -4.85 23.06 10.98
CA SER A 221 -6.31 22.80 11.12
C SER A 221 -6.87 22.97 12.56
N GLU A 222 -7.75 23.97 12.74
CA GLU A 222 -8.56 24.18 13.96
C GLU A 222 -9.72 23.16 14.11
N SER A 223 -9.64 21.96 13.52
CA SER A 223 -10.70 20.93 13.52
C SER A 223 -10.28 19.59 14.14
N ALA A 224 -9.41 19.63 15.15
CA ALA A 224 -8.75 18.47 15.78
C ALA A 224 -9.65 17.51 16.60
N GLU A 225 -10.99 17.65 16.61
CA GLU A 225 -11.86 16.73 17.38
C GLU A 225 -12.20 15.41 16.65
N ASN A 226 -11.78 15.22 15.39
CA ASN A 226 -12.06 14.00 14.62
C ASN A 226 -10.82 13.29 14.03
N ASP A 227 -9.61 13.73 14.36
CA ASP A 227 -8.39 13.38 13.64
C ASP A 227 -7.70 12.10 14.15
N ASP A 228 -8.46 11.10 14.63
CA ASP A 228 -7.90 9.77 14.93
C ASP A 228 -7.68 9.03 13.60
N PRO A 229 -6.43 8.92 13.09
CA PRO A 229 -6.18 8.31 11.78
C PRO A 229 -6.55 6.82 11.75
N LEU A 230 -6.66 6.19 12.92
CA LEU A 230 -7.07 4.79 13.08
C LEU A 230 -8.58 4.64 13.26
N ARG A 231 -9.36 5.72 13.22
CA ARG A 231 -10.80 5.63 13.36
C ARG A 231 -11.39 4.93 12.13
N PRO A 232 -12.00 3.75 12.31
CA PRO A 232 -12.67 3.09 11.19
C PRO A 232 -13.83 3.95 10.71
N HIS A 233 -14.00 4.04 9.40
CA HIS A 233 -15.15 4.67 8.77
C HIS A 233 -15.95 3.66 7.97
N LEU A 234 -17.26 3.87 7.88
CA LEU A 234 -18.13 3.05 7.07
C LEU A 234 -18.18 3.63 5.66
N HIS A 235 -17.92 2.80 4.66
CA HIS A 235 -18.18 3.09 3.26
C HIS A 235 -19.23 2.10 2.74
N ILE A 236 -20.31 2.59 2.13
CA ILE A 236 -21.29 1.74 1.46
C ILE A 236 -20.98 1.80 -0.03
N LEU A 237 -20.68 0.64 -0.61
CA LEU A 237 -20.34 0.54 -2.02
C LEU A 237 -21.47 1.07 -2.90
N SER A 238 -21.17 2.05 -3.75
CA SER A 238 -22.10 2.54 -4.78
C SER A 238 -22.14 1.62 -5.99
N GLU A 239 -21.04 0.94 -6.28
CA GLU A 239 -20.83 0.06 -7.42
C GLU A 239 -20.25 -1.28 -6.95
N ASP A 240 -20.14 -2.25 -7.85
CA ASP A 240 -19.52 -3.52 -7.51
C ASP A 240 -18.00 -3.31 -7.34
N PHE A 241 -17.43 -3.78 -6.23
CA PHE A 241 -16.01 -3.63 -5.91
C PHE A 241 -15.48 -4.91 -5.28
N TYR A 242 -14.31 -5.36 -5.73
CA TYR A 242 -13.63 -6.55 -5.25
C TYR A 242 -14.55 -7.79 -5.24
N GLY A 243 -15.53 -7.89 -6.16
CA GLY A 243 -16.54 -8.97 -6.18
C GLY A 243 -17.67 -8.86 -5.12
N TYR A 244 -17.79 -7.72 -4.44
CA TYR A 244 -18.94 -7.36 -3.61
C TYR A 244 -19.89 -6.46 -4.37
N SER A 245 -21.19 -6.68 -4.22
CA SER A 245 -22.18 -5.88 -4.93
C SER A 245 -22.36 -4.49 -4.31
N SER A 246 -22.84 -3.55 -5.11
CA SER A 246 -23.41 -2.28 -4.63
C SER A 246 -24.34 -2.49 -3.41
N GLY A 247 -24.26 -1.58 -2.44
CA GLY A 247 -24.94 -1.64 -1.14
C GLY A 247 -24.21 -2.44 -0.06
N THR A 248 -23.07 -3.08 -0.38
CA THR A 248 -22.24 -3.75 0.63
C THR A 248 -21.58 -2.72 1.55
N ARG A 249 -21.57 -3.03 2.85
CA ARG A 249 -20.91 -2.25 3.89
C ARG A 249 -19.43 -2.64 4.01
N LEU A 250 -18.54 -1.72 3.72
CA LEU A 250 -17.12 -1.80 4.00
C LEU A 250 -16.76 -0.96 5.22
N ILE A 251 -15.92 -1.49 6.09
CA ILE A 251 -15.30 -0.74 7.18
C ILE A 251 -13.85 -0.48 6.78
N CYS A 252 -13.53 0.78 6.58
CA CYS A 252 -12.26 1.25 6.07
C CYS A 252 -11.42 1.80 7.22
N ILE A 253 -10.16 1.39 7.33
CA ILE A 253 -9.25 1.82 8.40
C ILE A 253 -7.84 2.04 7.85
N ASN A 254 -7.23 3.18 8.17
CA ASN A 254 -5.85 3.44 7.80
C ASN A 254 -4.91 2.74 8.79
N ILE A 255 -3.96 1.95 8.30
CA ILE A 255 -2.81 1.45 9.05
C ILE A 255 -1.53 1.87 8.32
N LEU A 256 -0.96 3.03 8.70
CA LEU A 256 0.16 3.64 7.94
C LEU A 256 1.25 2.63 7.52
N PRO A 257 1.66 2.61 6.23
CA PRO A 257 1.23 3.48 5.12
C PRO A 257 -0.04 2.98 4.39
N PHE A 258 -0.64 1.89 4.85
CA PHE A 258 -1.70 1.20 4.14
C PHE A 258 -3.11 1.64 4.57
N HIS A 259 -4.06 1.30 3.74
CA HIS A 259 -5.50 1.32 3.99
C HIS A 259 -5.99 -0.12 4.02
N LEU A 260 -6.91 -0.45 4.94
CA LEU A 260 -7.60 -1.73 4.98
C LEU A 260 -9.07 -1.52 4.66
N ASP A 261 -9.58 -2.32 3.72
CA ASP A 261 -11.02 -2.53 3.60
C ASP A 261 -11.41 -3.81 4.31
N LEU A 262 -12.37 -3.70 5.23
CA LEU A 262 -12.91 -4.82 5.97
C LEU A 262 -14.36 -5.07 5.58
N VAL A 263 -14.74 -6.34 5.49
CA VAL A 263 -16.13 -6.75 5.25
C VAL A 263 -16.56 -7.80 6.28
N ARG A 264 -17.86 -7.85 6.55
CA ARG A 264 -18.47 -8.91 7.35
C ARG A 264 -18.53 -10.20 6.52
N ALA A 265 -17.71 -11.19 6.87
CA ALA A 265 -17.72 -12.52 6.27
C ALA A 265 -18.21 -13.55 7.30
N GLY A 266 -19.50 -13.88 7.24
CA GLY A 266 -20.14 -14.69 8.28
C GLY A 266 -20.27 -13.92 9.58
N GLN A 267 -19.68 -14.42 10.66
CA GLN A 267 -19.73 -13.77 11.99
C GLN A 267 -18.58 -12.79 12.25
N ASN A 268 -17.52 -12.82 11.43
CA ASN A 268 -16.30 -12.08 11.70
C ASN A 268 -16.05 -11.02 10.63
N LEU A 269 -15.32 -9.96 10.99
CA LEU A 269 -14.71 -9.08 10.00
C LEU A 269 -13.49 -9.77 9.36
N LYS A 270 -13.31 -9.52 8.07
CA LYS A 270 -12.19 -10.02 7.26
C LYS A 270 -11.66 -8.92 6.36
N VAL A 271 -10.36 -8.98 6.08
CA VAL A 271 -9.69 -8.06 5.16
C VAL A 271 -10.07 -8.44 3.73
N VAL A 272 -10.55 -7.46 2.99
CA VAL A 272 -10.85 -7.55 1.56
C VAL A 272 -9.61 -7.14 0.77
N SER A 273 -9.03 -6.00 1.11
CA SER A 273 -7.88 -5.41 0.42
C SER A 273 -6.96 -4.73 1.44
N ILE A 274 -5.66 -4.67 1.09
CA ILE A 274 -4.70 -3.76 1.72
C ILE A 274 -3.94 -3.07 0.58
N TYR A 275 -3.94 -1.74 0.58
CA TYR A 275 -3.28 -0.94 -0.44
C TYR A 275 -2.72 0.35 0.14
N ILE A 276 -1.85 1.05 -0.58
CA ILE A 276 -1.44 2.40 -0.20
C ILE A 276 -2.47 3.36 -0.80
N GLN A 277 -3.05 4.22 0.04
CA GLN A 277 -3.94 5.27 -0.45
C GLN A 277 -3.12 6.25 -1.28
N GLY A 278 -3.44 6.39 -2.56
CA GLY A 278 -2.89 7.45 -3.40
C GLY A 278 -3.52 8.79 -3.00
N ASP A 279 -2.70 9.85 -3.00
CA ASP A 279 -3.17 11.24 -2.89
C ASP A 279 -3.78 11.73 -4.21
#